data_AF-A0A4R1GQ35-F1
#
_entry.id   AF-A0A4R1GQ35-F1
#
_cell.length_a   1.000
_cell.length_b   1.000
_cell.length_c   1.000
_cell.angle_alpha   90.00
_cell.angle_beta   90.00
_cell.angle_gamma   90.00
#
_symmetry.space_group_name_H-M   'P 1'
#
loop_
_entity.id
_entity.type
_entity.pdbx_description
1 polymer ?
#
loop_
_entity_poly.entity_id
_entity_poly.type
_entity_poly.pdbx_seq_one_letter_code
_entity_poly.pdbx_strand_id
1 'polypeptide(L)'
;MADVEQLRQATETLLDECERRLQALESAGCSDQSEKPESVSVNQTEKSPETSNRNRAKNRAANQAALQLLFDTYPEVFSRDNVRPLKIGIQEDLIADEKLARNRIKRALASYVRNPHYLRSLQAGADRVGLDGSAAGKVSEEEAAHAQEKLKQIREQRRERQKDERAKQKQQAEQVKEQRINKKLDMLMQLNKRAR
;
A
#
# COMPACT_ATOMS: atom_id res chain seq x y z
N MET A 1 11.48 60.53 17.73
CA MET A 1 10.28 60.15 16.97
C MET A 1 10.62 59.91 15.50
N ALA A 2 11.34 60.82 14.84
CA ALA A 2 11.76 60.65 13.43
C ALA A 2 12.65 59.41 13.17
N ASP A 3 13.61 59.10 14.05
CA ASP A 3 14.55 57.97 13.84
C ASP A 3 13.87 56.59 13.86
N VAL A 4 12.84 56.39 14.69
CA VAL A 4 12.10 55.13 14.76
C VAL A 4 11.27 54.92 13.49
N GLU A 5 10.73 56.00 12.95
CA GLU A 5 9.94 56.00 11.73
C GLU A 5 10.82 55.82 10.49
N GLN A 6 12.03 56.39 10.49
CA GLN A 6 13.06 56.10 9.49
C GLN A 6 13.52 54.65 9.54
N LEU A 7 13.70 54.07 10.74
CA LEU A 7 14.07 52.66 10.87
C LEU A 7 12.95 51.75 10.33
N ARG A 8 11.70 52.08 10.63
CA ARG A 8 10.52 51.36 10.12
C ARG A 8 10.43 51.43 8.60
N GLN A 9 10.58 52.63 8.03
CA GLN A 9 10.59 52.82 6.57
C GLN A 9 11.75 52.07 5.92
N ALA A 10 12.95 52.11 6.54
CA ALA A 10 14.09 51.33 6.06
C ALA A 10 13.78 49.83 6.08
N THR A 11 13.15 49.30 7.13
CA THR A 11 12.76 47.88 7.18
C THR A 11 11.70 47.52 6.14
N GLU A 12 10.70 48.38 5.92
CA GLU A 12 9.67 48.18 4.90
C GLU A 12 10.29 48.16 3.50
N THR A 13 11.22 49.07 3.20
CA THR A 13 11.92 49.10 1.90
C THR A 13 12.80 47.87 1.67
N LEU A 14 13.42 47.34 2.73
CA LEU A 14 14.30 46.17 2.65
C LEU A 14 13.48 44.88 2.45
N LEU A 15 12.30 44.79 3.07
CA LEU A 15 11.34 43.71 2.85
C LEU A 15 10.80 43.73 1.41
N ASP A 16 10.41 44.90 0.89
CA ASP A 16 9.97 45.06 -0.50
C ASP A 16 11.08 44.68 -1.51
N GLU A 17 12.33 45.00 -1.20
CA GLU A 17 13.48 44.60 -2.02
C GLU A 17 13.69 43.08 -2.01
N CYS A 18 13.54 42.44 -0.85
CA CYS A 18 13.59 40.99 -0.72
C CYS A 18 12.47 40.29 -1.51
N GLU A 19 11.23 40.81 -1.45
CA GLU A 19 10.10 40.27 -2.21
C GLU A 19 10.31 40.40 -3.73
N ARG A 20 10.84 41.54 -4.20
CA ARG A 20 11.18 41.73 -5.62
C ARG A 20 12.30 40.80 -6.08
N ARG A 21 13.31 40.55 -5.24
CA ARG A 21 14.38 39.59 -5.53
C ARG A 21 13.85 38.15 -5.59
N LEU A 22 12.91 37.77 -4.72
CA LEU A 22 12.23 36.47 -4.77
C LEU A 22 11.40 36.32 -6.06
N GLN A 23 10.58 37.31 -6.41
CA GLN A 23 9.84 37.30 -7.69
C GLN A 23 10.76 37.27 -8.92
N ALA A 24 11.91 37.96 -8.87
CA ALA A 24 12.91 37.92 -9.94
C ALA A 24 13.56 36.54 -10.06
N LEU A 25 13.80 35.84 -8.94
CA LEU A 25 14.32 34.46 -8.93
C LEU A 25 13.28 33.45 -9.43
N GLU A 26 12.01 33.62 -9.05
CA GLU A 26 10.90 32.78 -9.52
C GLU A 26 10.69 32.95 -11.04
N SER A 27 10.81 34.18 -11.54
CA SER A 27 10.67 34.47 -12.98
C SER A 27 11.92 34.14 -13.80
N ALA A 28 13.12 34.26 -13.21
CA ALA A 28 14.36 33.81 -13.84
C ALA A 28 14.52 32.28 -13.85
N GLY A 29 13.76 31.56 -13.01
CA GLY A 29 13.72 30.10 -12.96
C GLY A 29 13.00 29.40 -14.12
N CYS A 30 12.50 30.12 -15.12
CA CYS A 30 11.80 29.52 -16.27
C CYS A 30 12.70 29.35 -17.51
N SER A 31 13.92 28.85 -17.31
CA SER A 31 14.69 28.14 -18.33
C SER A 31 15.72 27.20 -17.70
N ASP A 32 15.44 25.90 -17.84
CA ASP A 32 16.30 24.71 -17.66
C ASP A 32 16.44 24.06 -16.26
N GLN A 33 15.83 22.88 -16.17
CA GLN A 33 16.20 21.68 -15.43
C GLN A 33 17.14 21.80 -14.22
N SER A 34 16.58 21.65 -13.02
CA SER A 34 16.95 20.58 -12.06
C SER A 34 16.05 20.60 -10.82
N GLU A 35 14.74 20.63 -11.01
CA GLU A 35 13.83 20.08 -9.99
C GLU A 35 13.62 18.60 -10.29
N LYS A 36 14.06 17.74 -9.36
CA LYS A 36 13.78 16.30 -9.43
C LYS A 36 12.27 16.12 -9.49
N PRO A 37 11.76 15.27 -10.40
CA PRO A 37 10.38 15.31 -10.84
C PRO A 37 9.46 14.94 -9.68
N GLU A 38 8.69 15.91 -9.22
CA GLU A 38 7.43 15.65 -8.57
C GLU A 38 6.60 14.79 -9.53
N SER A 39 6.36 13.55 -9.11
CA SER A 39 5.59 12.58 -9.85
C SER A 39 4.15 13.08 -9.96
N VAL A 40 3.86 13.84 -11.01
CA VAL A 40 2.50 14.06 -11.48
C VAL A 40 2.03 12.71 -12.02
N SER A 41 1.41 11.91 -11.15
CA SER A 41 0.66 10.73 -11.58
C SER A 41 -0.64 11.21 -12.24
N VAL A 42 -0.52 11.82 -13.42
CA VAL A 42 -1.63 11.93 -14.38
C VAL A 42 -1.90 10.51 -14.88
N ASN A 43 -2.86 9.85 -14.24
CA ASN A 43 -3.67 8.83 -14.89
C ASN A 43 -4.96 8.66 -14.08
N GLN A 44 -5.81 9.69 -14.12
CA GLN A 44 -7.25 9.47 -14.14
C GLN A 44 -7.62 9.01 -15.56
N THR A 45 -7.14 7.84 -15.96
CA THR A 45 -7.89 7.04 -16.92
C THR A 45 -8.98 6.41 -16.08
N GLU A 46 -10.23 6.78 -16.34
CA GLU A 46 -11.42 6.09 -15.86
C GLU A 46 -11.37 4.63 -16.34
N LYS A 47 -10.59 3.80 -15.65
CA LYS A 47 -10.46 2.39 -15.93
C LYS A 47 -11.76 1.74 -15.46
N SER A 48 -12.59 1.35 -16.43
CA SER A 48 -13.73 0.45 -16.23
C SER A 48 -13.38 -0.64 -15.20
N PRO A 49 -14.31 -0.98 -14.27
CA PRO A 49 -14.05 -1.86 -13.12
C PRO A 49 -13.40 -3.20 -13.49
N GLU A 50 -13.60 -3.70 -14.71
CA GLU A 50 -12.97 -4.93 -15.20
C GLU A 50 -11.45 -4.79 -15.43
N THR A 51 -11.00 -3.69 -16.01
CA THR A 51 -9.56 -3.46 -16.31
C THR A 51 -8.76 -3.19 -15.04
N SER A 52 -9.37 -2.53 -14.04
CA SER A 52 -8.73 -2.28 -12.74
C SER A 52 -8.55 -3.57 -11.94
N ASN A 53 -9.52 -4.50 -11.99
CA ASN A 53 -9.45 -5.78 -11.29
C ASN A 53 -8.39 -6.71 -11.90
N ARG A 54 -8.28 -6.76 -13.24
CA ARG A 54 -7.24 -7.55 -13.93
C ARG A 54 -5.83 -7.10 -13.54
N ASN A 55 -5.60 -5.80 -13.41
CA ASN A 55 -4.30 -5.26 -12.98
C ASN A 55 -4.00 -5.59 -11.52
N ARG A 56 -5.00 -5.54 -10.62
CA ARG A 56 -4.83 -5.99 -9.23
C ARG A 56 -4.47 -7.47 -9.14
N ALA A 57 -5.12 -8.33 -9.93
CA ALA A 57 -4.82 -9.76 -9.97
C ALA A 57 -3.40 -10.04 -10.48
N LYS A 58 -2.99 -9.39 -11.58
CA LYS A 58 -1.62 -9.47 -12.10
C LYS A 58 -0.59 -9.01 -11.07
N ASN A 59 -0.84 -7.90 -10.38
CA ASN A 59 0.04 -7.40 -9.33
C ASN A 59 0.13 -8.36 -8.14
N ARG A 60 -0.98 -8.99 -7.72
CA ARG A 60 -0.96 -10.03 -6.69
C ARG A 60 -0.10 -11.22 -7.10
N ALA A 61 -0.26 -11.72 -8.33
CA ALA A 61 0.54 -12.83 -8.84
C ALA A 61 2.03 -12.46 -8.92
N ALA A 62 2.36 -11.26 -9.39
CA ALA A 62 3.74 -10.77 -9.43
C ALA A 62 4.36 -10.62 -8.04
N ASN A 63 3.58 -10.18 -7.04
CA ASN A 63 4.04 -10.11 -5.64
C ASN A 63 4.30 -11.51 -5.07
N GLN A 64 3.42 -12.47 -5.36
CA GLN A 64 3.58 -13.86 -4.92
C GLN A 64 4.82 -14.51 -5.55
N ALA A 65 5.04 -14.32 -6.86
CA ALA A 65 6.23 -14.84 -7.54
C ALA A 65 7.53 -14.23 -6.97
N ALA A 66 7.52 -12.94 -6.64
CA ALA A 66 8.67 -12.28 -6.02
C ALA A 66 8.94 -12.81 -4.60
N LEU A 67 7.90 -13.13 -3.82
CA LEU A 67 8.04 -13.75 -2.50
C LEU A 67 8.60 -15.18 -2.58
N GLN A 68 8.10 -15.99 -3.52
CA GLN A 68 8.59 -17.35 -3.72
C GLN A 68 10.08 -17.36 -4.04
N LEU A 69 10.49 -16.51 -4.98
CA LEU A 69 11.90 -16.37 -5.33
C LEU A 69 12.79 -15.96 -4.13
N LEU A 70 12.27 -15.10 -3.26
CA LEU A 70 12.97 -14.69 -2.04
C LEU A 70 13.12 -15.86 -1.05
N PHE A 71 12.08 -16.69 -0.89
CA PHE A 71 12.14 -17.89 -0.07
C PHE A 71 13.13 -18.93 -0.61
N ASP A 72 13.16 -19.11 -1.93
CA ASP A 72 14.05 -20.08 -2.57
C ASP A 72 15.52 -19.65 -2.47
N THR A 73 15.80 -18.35 -2.52
CA THR A 73 17.18 -17.82 -2.49
C THR A 73 17.72 -17.71 -1.06
N TYR A 74 16.86 -17.39 -0.08
CA TYR A 74 17.26 -17.13 1.31
C TYR A 74 16.35 -17.87 2.31
N PRO A 75 16.41 -19.21 2.36
CA PRO A 75 15.53 -20.02 3.20
C PRO A 75 15.75 -19.83 4.71
N GLU A 76 16.96 -19.46 5.12
CA GLU A 76 17.32 -19.28 6.54
C GLU A 76 16.66 -18.04 7.16
N VAL A 77 16.48 -16.98 6.36
CA VAL A 77 15.96 -15.69 6.80
C VAL A 77 14.46 -15.57 6.50
N PHE A 78 14.06 -16.00 5.31
CA PHE A 78 12.69 -15.91 4.84
C PHE A 78 12.07 -17.29 4.87
N SER A 79 11.03 -17.43 5.68
CA SER A 79 10.28 -18.67 5.84
C SER A 79 8.79 -18.39 5.77
N ARG A 80 8.03 -19.30 5.17
CA ARG A 80 6.57 -19.16 5.07
C ARG A 80 5.86 -19.43 6.39
N ASP A 81 6.33 -20.43 7.13
CA ASP A 81 5.68 -20.90 8.35
C ASP A 81 6.28 -20.22 9.59
N ASN A 82 7.61 -20.12 9.65
CA ASN A 82 8.35 -19.53 10.76
C ASN A 82 8.80 -18.10 10.43
N VAL A 83 7.87 -17.17 10.43
CA VAL A 83 8.17 -15.75 10.15
C VAL A 83 8.87 -15.11 11.34
N ARG A 84 10.06 -14.54 11.11
CA ARG A 84 10.88 -13.87 12.14
C ARG A 84 11.05 -12.37 11.85
N PRO A 85 11.29 -11.51 12.86
CA PRO A 85 11.64 -10.11 12.67
C PRO A 85 12.92 -9.97 11.84
N LEU A 86 12.90 -9.07 10.86
CA LEU A 86 14.07 -8.84 9.99
C LEU A 86 14.97 -7.74 10.55
N LYS A 87 16.27 -7.80 10.20
CA LYS A 87 17.22 -6.70 10.40
C LYS A 87 16.72 -5.40 9.76
N ILE A 88 16.95 -4.28 10.45
CA ILE A 88 16.70 -2.95 9.88
C ILE A 88 17.71 -2.70 8.76
N GLY A 89 17.24 -2.29 7.59
CA GLY A 89 18.12 -2.09 6.41
C GLY A 89 18.42 -3.37 5.62
N ILE A 90 17.75 -4.51 5.91
CA ILE A 90 17.97 -5.77 5.16
C ILE A 90 17.75 -5.65 3.65
N GLN A 91 17.01 -4.64 3.21
CA GLN A 91 16.84 -4.34 1.79
C GLN A 91 18.17 -4.00 1.10
N GLU A 92 19.05 -3.26 1.77
CA GLU A 92 20.34 -2.85 1.23
C GLU A 92 21.29 -4.03 1.16
N ASP A 93 21.33 -4.84 2.21
CA ASP A 93 22.08 -6.10 2.25
C ASP A 93 21.66 -7.03 1.09
N LEU A 94 20.36 -7.17 0.84
CA LEU A 94 19.84 -7.98 -0.27
C LEU A 94 20.16 -7.41 -1.65
N ILE A 95 20.29 -6.09 -1.78
CA ILE A 95 20.68 -5.45 -3.03
C ILE A 95 22.18 -5.64 -3.27
N ALA A 96 23.00 -5.56 -2.21
CA ALA A 96 24.45 -5.74 -2.29
C ALA A 96 24.86 -7.16 -2.69
N ASP A 97 24.09 -8.18 -2.32
CA ASP A 97 24.34 -9.57 -2.72
C ASP A 97 24.03 -9.82 -4.22
N GLU A 98 23.35 -8.89 -4.91
CA GLU A 98 23.01 -8.88 -6.35
C GLU A 98 22.32 -10.15 -6.92
N LYS A 99 22.00 -11.16 -6.09
CA LYS A 99 21.32 -12.40 -6.50
C LYS A 99 19.94 -12.17 -7.10
N LEU A 100 19.28 -11.07 -6.73
CA LEU A 100 17.94 -10.73 -7.15
C LEU A 100 17.84 -9.28 -7.63
N ALA A 101 17.00 -9.06 -8.65
CA ALA A 101 16.73 -7.71 -9.14
C ALA A 101 16.07 -6.83 -8.06
N ARG A 102 16.59 -5.60 -7.87
CA ARG A 102 16.11 -4.60 -6.88
C ARG A 102 14.60 -4.43 -6.84
N ASN A 103 13.94 -4.43 -7.99
CA ASN A 103 12.48 -4.28 -8.11
C ASN A 103 11.72 -5.47 -7.51
N ARG A 104 12.25 -6.69 -7.66
CA ARG A 104 11.66 -7.91 -7.09
C ARG A 104 11.83 -7.93 -5.57
N ILE A 105 13.02 -7.55 -5.08
CA ILE A 105 13.30 -7.43 -3.64
C ILE A 105 12.32 -6.48 -2.97
N LYS A 106 12.20 -5.24 -3.48
CA LYS A 106 11.28 -4.23 -2.92
C LYS A 106 9.83 -4.72 -2.89
N ARG A 107 9.39 -5.35 -3.98
CA ARG A 107 8.03 -5.87 -4.12
C ARG A 107 7.75 -7.02 -3.14
N ALA A 108 8.71 -7.95 -2.99
CA ALA A 108 8.63 -9.07 -2.07
C ALA A 108 8.59 -8.58 -0.62
N LEU A 109 9.56 -7.75 -0.21
CA LEU A 109 9.66 -7.20 1.14
C LEU A 109 8.41 -6.41 1.55
N ALA A 110 7.89 -5.56 0.66
CA ALA A 110 6.67 -4.81 0.91
C ALA A 110 5.47 -5.73 1.19
N SER A 111 5.39 -6.90 0.54
CA SER A 111 4.33 -7.88 0.76
C SER A 111 4.58 -8.72 2.01
N TYR A 112 5.83 -9.07 2.29
CA TYR A 112 6.23 -9.89 3.44
C TYR A 112 5.97 -9.17 4.77
N VAL A 113 6.46 -7.92 4.91
CA VAL A 113 6.38 -7.14 6.15
C VAL A 113 4.93 -6.72 6.48
N ARG A 114 4.06 -6.57 5.48
CA ARG A 114 2.64 -6.26 5.68
C ARG A 114 1.79 -7.48 6.05
N ASN A 115 2.34 -8.68 5.98
CA ASN A 115 1.61 -9.91 6.28
C ASN A 115 1.26 -9.98 7.78
N PRO A 116 0.02 -10.33 8.16
CA PRO A 116 -0.35 -10.56 9.55
C PRO A 116 0.50 -11.60 10.30
N HIS A 117 1.19 -12.50 9.61
CA HIS A 117 2.16 -13.41 10.24
C HIS A 117 3.43 -12.68 10.67
N TYR A 118 3.93 -11.74 9.87
CA TYR A 118 5.09 -10.91 10.22
C TYR A 118 4.79 -9.95 11.37
N LEU A 119 3.64 -9.27 11.32
CA LEU A 119 3.23 -8.38 12.42
C LEU A 119 3.07 -9.13 13.76
N ARG A 120 2.80 -10.44 13.73
CA ARG A 120 2.73 -11.28 14.95
C ARG A 120 4.09 -11.66 15.51
N SER A 121 5.13 -11.70 14.69
CA SER A 121 6.49 -12.04 15.16
C SER A 121 7.21 -10.84 15.78
N LEU A 122 6.73 -9.61 15.53
CA LEU A 122 7.21 -8.38 16.17
C LEU A 122 6.76 -8.30 17.63
N GLN A 123 7.46 -9.02 18.51
CA GLN A 123 7.31 -8.96 19.95
C GLN A 123 8.45 -8.17 20.57
N ALA A 124 8.18 -7.45 21.66
CA ALA A 124 9.21 -6.69 22.37
C ALA A 124 10.38 -7.60 22.79
N GLY A 125 11.60 -7.19 22.47
CA GLY A 125 12.81 -7.95 22.81
C GLY A 125 13.10 -9.16 21.90
N ALA A 126 12.29 -9.41 20.87
CA ALA A 126 12.58 -10.46 19.89
C ALA A 126 13.83 -10.12 19.06
N ASP A 127 14.67 -11.12 18.83
CA ASP A 127 15.89 -10.95 18.04
C ASP A 127 15.55 -10.84 16.55
N ARG A 128 16.18 -9.85 15.90
CA ARG A 128 16.08 -9.63 14.47
C ARG A 128 17.08 -10.51 13.74
N VAL A 129 16.66 -11.10 12.63
CA VAL A 129 17.50 -11.98 11.81
C VAL A 129 18.10 -11.19 10.65
N GLY A 130 19.42 -11.25 10.53
CA GLY A 130 20.20 -10.72 9.40
C GLY A 130 20.23 -11.68 8.21
N LEU A 131 20.94 -11.30 7.14
CA LEU A 131 21.01 -12.10 5.91
C LEU A 131 21.64 -13.48 6.12
N ASP A 132 22.61 -13.56 7.05
CA ASP A 132 23.38 -14.77 7.36
C ASP A 132 22.77 -15.58 8.52
N GLY A 133 21.51 -15.31 8.89
CA GLY A 133 20.86 -15.94 10.04
C GLY A 133 21.33 -15.43 11.41
N SER A 134 22.26 -14.47 11.45
CA SER A 134 22.78 -13.87 12.68
C SER A 134 21.78 -12.91 13.34
N ALA A 135 21.87 -12.75 14.66
CA ALA A 135 21.08 -11.78 15.41
C ALA A 135 21.58 -10.36 15.15
N ALA A 136 20.77 -9.51 14.54
CA ALA A 136 21.11 -8.17 14.07
C ALA A 136 20.25 -7.09 14.75
N GLY A 137 20.15 -7.17 16.08
CA GLY A 137 19.41 -6.24 16.92
C GLY A 137 18.11 -6.83 17.49
N LYS A 138 17.39 -6.01 18.26
CA LYS A 138 16.14 -6.40 18.92
C LYS A 138 14.98 -5.53 18.47
N VAL A 139 13.76 -6.05 18.62
CA VAL A 139 12.53 -5.28 18.38
C VAL A 139 12.23 -4.41 19.60
N SER A 140 12.00 -3.12 19.36
CA SER A 140 11.62 -2.15 20.40
C SER A 140 10.18 -2.37 20.87
N GLU A 141 9.87 -1.98 22.11
CA GLU A 141 8.52 -2.01 22.66
C GLU A 141 7.53 -1.19 21.82
N GLU A 142 7.97 -0.02 21.32
CA GLU A 142 7.15 0.85 20.48
C GLU A 142 6.77 0.17 19.16
N GLU A 143 7.72 -0.53 18.54
CA GLU A 143 7.49 -1.26 17.29
C GLU A 143 6.53 -2.43 17.50
N ALA A 144 6.66 -3.14 18.62
CA ALA A 144 5.76 -4.22 19.00
C ALA A 144 4.34 -3.70 19.25
N ALA A 145 4.20 -2.57 19.96
CA ALA A 145 2.90 -1.94 20.21
C ALA A 145 2.22 -1.51 18.88
N HIS A 146 2.97 -0.86 17.98
CA HIS A 146 2.45 -0.48 16.67
C HIS A 146 2.05 -1.71 15.83
N ALA A 147 2.81 -2.80 15.87
CA ALA A 147 2.46 -4.03 15.17
C ALA A 147 1.15 -4.65 15.70
N GLN A 148 0.94 -4.64 17.01
CA GLN A 148 -0.30 -5.09 17.64
C GLN A 148 -1.51 -4.24 17.22
N GLU A 149 -1.34 -2.91 17.18
CA GLU A 149 -2.39 -2.01 16.70
C GLU A 149 -2.76 -2.30 15.24
N LYS A 150 -1.77 -2.47 14.36
CA LYS A 150 -2.01 -2.84 12.97
C LYS A 150 -2.73 -4.18 12.82
N LEU A 151 -2.40 -5.17 13.65
CA LEU A 151 -3.12 -6.44 13.67
C LEU A 151 -4.58 -6.28 14.05
N LYS A 152 -4.89 -5.42 15.03
CA LYS A 152 -6.27 -5.11 15.43
C LYS A 152 -7.03 -4.46 14.27
N GLN A 153 -6.45 -3.43 13.64
CA GLN A 153 -7.04 -2.77 12.47
C GLN A 153 -7.33 -3.76 11.32
N ILE A 154 -6.38 -4.65 11.02
CA ILE A 154 -6.56 -5.67 9.96
C ILE A 154 -7.69 -6.66 10.32
N ARG A 155 -7.79 -7.08 11.59
CA ARG A 155 -8.84 -7.98 12.06
C ARG A 155 -10.22 -7.35 11.94
N GLU A 156 -10.36 -6.09 12.35
CA GLU A 156 -11.60 -5.32 12.27
C GLU A 156 -12.05 -5.14 10.82
N GLN A 157 -11.16 -4.66 9.94
CA GLN A 157 -11.44 -4.52 8.50
C GLN A 157 -11.82 -5.85 7.85
N ARG A 158 -11.18 -6.96 8.25
CA ARG A 158 -11.54 -8.30 7.73
C ARG A 158 -12.93 -8.72 8.18
N ARG A 159 -13.30 -8.44 9.43
CA ARG A 159 -14.63 -8.75 9.97
C ARG A 159 -15.72 -7.95 9.26
N GLU A 160 -15.49 -6.67 8.98
CA GLU A 160 -16.41 -5.81 8.23
C GLU A 160 -16.58 -6.31 6.79
N ARG A 161 -15.48 -6.54 6.07
CA ARG A 161 -15.54 -7.09 4.71
C ARG A 161 -16.28 -8.42 4.65
N GLN A 162 -16.06 -9.31 5.63
CA GLN A 162 -16.76 -10.59 5.69
C GLN A 162 -18.26 -10.42 5.95
N LYS A 163 -18.68 -9.44 6.76
CA LYS A 163 -20.09 -9.12 6.97
C LYS A 163 -20.73 -8.62 5.67
N ASP A 164 -20.07 -7.70 4.96
CA ASP A 164 -20.55 -7.14 3.70
C ASP A 164 -20.64 -8.20 2.59
N GLU A 165 -19.61 -9.05 2.48
CA GLU A 165 -19.61 -10.18 1.55
C GLU A 165 -20.74 -11.16 1.85
N ARG A 166 -20.98 -11.47 3.13
CA ARG A 166 -22.10 -12.35 3.54
C ARG A 166 -23.46 -11.71 3.25
N ALA A 167 -23.61 -10.40 3.44
CA ALA A 167 -24.83 -9.68 3.10
C ALA A 167 -25.10 -9.69 1.59
N LYS A 168 -24.08 -9.40 0.77
CA LYS A 168 -24.16 -9.47 -0.70
C LYS A 168 -24.49 -10.87 -1.19
N GLN A 169 -23.86 -11.90 -0.63
CA GLN A 169 -24.15 -13.30 -0.97
C GLN A 169 -25.60 -13.69 -0.65
N LYS A 170 -26.16 -13.23 0.48
CA LYS A 170 -27.56 -13.46 0.83
C LYS A 170 -28.51 -12.79 -0.17
N GLN A 171 -28.27 -11.52 -0.49
CA GLN A 171 -29.07 -10.77 -1.47
C GLN A 171 -29.01 -11.43 -2.85
N GLN A 172 -27.83 -11.85 -3.30
CA GLN A 172 -27.67 -12.57 -4.57
C GLN A 172 -28.42 -13.91 -4.55
N ALA A 173 -28.37 -14.65 -3.44
CA ALA A 173 -29.11 -15.91 -3.31
C ALA A 173 -30.62 -15.71 -3.34
N GLU A 174 -31.14 -14.64 -2.73
CA GLU A 174 -32.55 -14.25 -2.77
C GLU A 174 -32.98 -13.88 -4.19
N GLN A 175 -32.21 -13.01 -4.87
CA GLN A 175 -32.47 -12.65 -6.27
C GLN A 175 -32.45 -13.86 -7.20
N VAL A 176 -31.51 -14.79 -7.02
CA VAL A 176 -31.46 -16.04 -7.81
C VAL A 176 -32.68 -16.92 -7.54
N LYS A 177 -33.17 -16.99 -6.30
CA LYS A 177 -34.40 -17.73 -5.95
C LYS A 177 -35.63 -17.07 -6.58
N GLU A 178 -35.77 -15.76 -6.48
CA GLU A 178 -36.87 -15.01 -7.09
C GLU A 178 -36.87 -15.19 -8.62
N GLN A 179 -35.71 -15.07 -9.27
CA GLN A 179 -35.58 -15.32 -10.70
C GLN A 179 -35.99 -16.74 -11.08
N ARG A 180 -35.67 -17.75 -10.26
CA ARG A 180 -36.11 -19.14 -10.49
C ARG A 180 -37.62 -19.29 -10.33
N ILE A 181 -38.21 -18.67 -9.31
CA ILE A 181 -39.66 -18.69 -9.08
C ILE A 181 -40.39 -18.01 -10.23
N ASN A 182 -39.94 -16.81 -10.64
CA ASN A 182 -40.52 -16.06 -11.75
C ASN A 182 -40.45 -16.85 -13.05
N LYS A 183 -39.29 -17.46 -13.38
CA LYS A 183 -39.17 -18.34 -14.56
C LYS A 183 -40.13 -19.52 -14.52
N LYS A 184 -40.32 -20.15 -13.36
CA LYS A 184 -41.26 -21.27 -13.20
C LYS A 184 -42.71 -20.79 -13.37
N LEU A 185 -43.04 -19.61 -12.84
CA LEU A 185 -44.35 -19.01 -12.98
C LEU A 185 -44.67 -18.68 -14.44
N ASP A 186 -43.72 -18.09 -15.15
CA ASP A 186 -43.85 -17.80 -16.59
C ASP A 186 -44.11 -19.08 -17.40
N MET A 187 -43.37 -20.15 -17.11
CA MET A 187 -43.56 -21.45 -17.76
C MET A 187 -44.98 -21.99 -17.52
N LEU A 188 -45.50 -21.89 -16.29
CA LEU A 188 -46.86 -22.33 -15.95
C LEU A 188 -47.93 -21.48 -16.64
N MET A 189 -47.75 -20.17 -16.72
CA MET A 189 -48.67 -19.28 -17.44
C MET A 189 -48.72 -19.60 -18.94
N GLN A 190 -47.57 -19.90 -19.55
CA GLN A 190 -47.50 -20.31 -20.96
C GLN A 190 -48.22 -21.64 -21.21
N LEU A 191 -48.07 -22.61 -20.30
CA LEU A 191 -48.77 -23.90 -20.36
C LEU A 191 -50.30 -23.71 -20.28
N ASN A 192 -50.79 -22.88 -19.37
CA ASN A 192 -52.22 -22.61 -19.23
C ASN A 192 -52.80 -21.92 -20.47
N LYS A 193 -52.08 -20.95 -21.05
CA LYS A 193 -52.50 -20.27 -22.29
C LYS A 193 -52.59 -21.19 -23.51
N ARG A 194 -51.81 -22.27 -23.58
CA ARG A 194 -51.86 -23.25 -24.67
C ARG A 194 -52.98 -24.29 -24.51
N ALA A 195 -53.53 -24.42 -23.32
CA ALA A 195 -54.58 -25.38 -23.00
C ALA A 195 -56.01 -24.81 -23.14
N ARG A 196 -56.14 -23.53 -23.52
CA ARG A 196 -57.39 -22.86 -23.88
C ARG A 196 -57.40 -22.60 -25.38
#